data_AF-A0A1J5LJ15-F1
#
_entry.id   AF-A0A1J5LJ15-F1
#
_cell.length_a   1.000
_cell.length_b   1.000
_cell.length_c   1.000
_cell.angle_alpha   90.00
_cell.angle_beta   90.00
_cell.angle_gamma   90.00
#
_symmetry.space_group_name_H-M   'P 1'
#
loop_
_entity.id
_entity.type
_entity.pdbx_description
1 polymer ?
#
loop_
_entity_poly.entity_id
_entity_poly.type
_entity_poly.pdbx_seq_one_letter_code
_entity_poly.pdbx_strand_id
1 'polypeptide(L)'
;MKHLFTILMLSVLFACNSDKSNKTETEVHKTTESPSATEKSLVKPAKTNTLSTVLTDVKTLSQLEGQNPIVAFQNMAKLEAQKVISISNENINSALDTAKQYKHCVITTADHTLVSITDLTNCKPSGSWGACMPFASGYIKKGDLIYQEDYCNNIIGLPDSQNRTMYLFN
;
A
#
# COMPACT_ATOMS: atom_id res chain seq x y z
N MET A 1 -2.56 -23.31 -55.94
CA MET A 1 -3.40 -22.17 -55.50
C MET A 1 -2.46 -21.12 -54.95
N LYS A 2 -1.84 -20.30 -55.80
CA LYS A 2 -2.20 -18.89 -56.11
C LYS A 2 -2.42 -18.03 -54.86
N HIS A 3 -1.44 -17.15 -54.67
CA HIS A 3 -1.23 -16.08 -53.69
C HIS A 3 -2.48 -15.25 -53.33
N LEU A 4 -2.51 -14.76 -52.08
CA LEU A 4 -2.93 -13.38 -51.80
C LEU A 4 -2.28 -12.88 -50.51
N PHE A 5 -1.20 -12.11 -50.66
CA PHE A 5 -0.71 -11.13 -49.69
C PHE A 5 -1.55 -9.86 -49.85
N THR A 6 -2.10 -9.30 -48.76
CA THR A 6 -2.10 -7.83 -48.58
C THR A 6 -2.31 -7.44 -47.12
N ILE A 7 -1.43 -6.54 -46.68
CA ILE A 7 -1.29 -5.89 -45.38
C ILE A 7 -2.21 -4.68 -45.31
N LEU A 8 -2.78 -4.37 -44.14
CA LEU A 8 -3.19 -3.00 -43.81
C LEU A 8 -2.92 -2.70 -42.33
N MET A 9 -1.75 -2.12 -42.09
CA MET A 9 -1.34 -1.42 -40.87
C MET A 9 -1.85 0.03 -40.98
N LEU A 10 -2.62 0.51 -40.00
CA LEU A 10 -3.03 1.90 -39.92
C LEU A 10 -2.60 2.48 -38.57
N SER A 11 -1.37 2.99 -38.54
CA SER A 11 -0.85 3.83 -37.45
C SER A 11 -1.17 5.29 -37.75
N VAL A 12 -1.99 5.93 -36.92
CA VAL A 12 -2.20 7.38 -36.98
C VAL A 12 -1.28 8.02 -35.94
N LEU A 13 -0.16 8.59 -36.41
CA LEU A 13 0.67 9.50 -35.65
C LEU A 13 0.05 10.91 -35.77
N PHE A 14 -0.49 11.43 -34.68
CA PHE A 14 -0.73 12.87 -34.55
C PHE A 14 0.52 13.53 -33.98
N ALA A 15 1.06 14.46 -34.76
CA ALA A 15 2.19 15.33 -34.44
C ALA A 15 1.70 16.73 -34.03
N CYS A 16 2.66 17.51 -33.49
CA CYS A 16 2.66 18.94 -33.20
C CYS A 16 2.07 19.35 -31.83
N ASN A 17 2.68 20.25 -31.04
CA ASN A 17 3.85 21.11 -31.25
C ASN A 17 4.50 21.44 -29.88
N SER A 18 5.79 21.76 -29.91
CA SER A 18 6.54 22.27 -28.75
C SER A 18 6.20 23.74 -28.51
N ASP A 19 6.05 24.14 -27.25
CA ASP A 19 6.42 25.50 -26.84
C ASP A 19 7.03 25.47 -25.43
N LYS A 20 8.28 25.90 -25.36
CA LYS A 20 8.95 26.30 -24.12
C LYS A 20 8.55 27.74 -23.84
N SER A 21 8.06 28.02 -22.64
CA SER A 21 8.16 29.36 -22.07
C SER A 21 8.63 29.27 -20.63
N ASN A 22 9.65 30.07 -20.37
CA ASN A 22 10.41 30.26 -19.17
C ASN A 22 10.02 31.65 -18.66
N LYS A 23 9.53 31.79 -17.43
CA LYS A 23 9.74 33.00 -16.60
C LYS A 23 9.20 32.86 -15.18
N THR A 24 10.16 32.80 -14.26
CA THR A 24 10.31 33.58 -13.02
C THR A 24 9.36 34.77 -12.85
N GLU A 25 8.75 34.93 -11.67
CA GLU A 25 9.08 36.04 -10.75
C GLU A 25 8.39 35.94 -9.38
N THR A 26 9.19 36.33 -8.39
CA THR A 26 8.98 36.48 -6.96
C THR A 26 8.19 37.76 -6.67
N GLU A 27 7.30 37.77 -5.68
CA GLU A 27 7.24 38.94 -4.78
C GLU A 27 6.73 38.61 -3.37
N VAL A 28 7.46 39.16 -2.42
CA VAL A 28 7.31 39.12 -0.97
C VAL A 28 6.38 40.26 -0.54
N HIS A 29 5.51 40.04 0.44
CA HIS A 29 5.11 41.14 1.31
C HIS A 29 5.02 40.68 2.77
N LYS A 30 5.89 41.31 3.57
CA LYS A 30 6.01 41.21 5.02
C LYS A 30 5.21 42.37 5.62
N THR A 31 4.32 42.12 6.58
CA THR A 31 4.04 43.12 7.63
C THR A 31 3.64 42.40 8.91
N THR A 32 4.40 42.70 9.95
CA THR A 32 4.23 42.33 11.35
C THR A 32 3.26 43.32 11.99
N GLU A 33 2.35 42.87 12.86
CA GLU A 33 2.10 43.45 14.20
C GLU A 33 1.07 42.64 15.02
N SER A 34 1.44 42.40 16.27
CA SER A 34 0.65 41.91 17.43
C SER A 34 -0.06 43.13 18.08
N PRO A 35 -1.01 43.05 19.06
CA PRO A 35 -1.24 41.97 20.03
C PRO A 35 -2.68 41.66 20.47
N SER A 36 -2.79 40.59 21.28
CA SER A 36 -3.70 40.45 22.45
C SER A 36 -4.83 39.41 22.37
N ALA A 37 -5.10 38.88 23.56
CA ALA A 37 -6.20 38.03 24.04
C ALA A 37 -6.11 36.51 23.78
N THR A 38 -5.57 35.85 24.81
CA THR A 38 -5.98 34.56 25.38
C THR A 38 -7.32 34.01 24.89
N GLU A 39 -7.29 32.86 24.23
CA GLU A 39 -8.38 31.89 24.33
C GLU A 39 -7.79 30.48 24.50
N LYS A 40 -8.10 29.90 25.65
CA LYS A 40 -7.69 28.59 26.13
C LYS A 40 -8.57 27.55 25.43
N SER A 41 -8.15 27.03 24.28
CA SER A 41 -8.80 25.88 23.65
C SER A 41 -8.10 24.59 24.05
N LEU A 42 -8.83 23.76 24.80
CA LEU A 42 -8.42 22.42 25.20
C LEU A 42 -8.15 21.56 23.95
N VAL A 43 -6.88 21.38 23.62
CA VAL A 43 -6.45 20.32 22.69
C VAL A 43 -6.56 18.99 23.43
N LYS A 44 -7.67 18.28 23.20
CA LYS A 44 -7.74 16.83 23.42
C LYS A 44 -6.56 16.20 22.66
N PRO A 45 -5.70 15.38 23.30
CA PRO A 45 -4.54 14.84 22.62
C PRO A 45 -5.03 13.90 21.50
N ALA A 46 -4.82 14.30 20.26
CA ALA A 46 -4.93 13.39 19.14
C ALA A 46 -3.87 12.31 19.36
N LYS A 47 -4.31 11.05 19.53
CA LYS A 47 -3.40 9.91 19.47
C LYS A 47 -2.79 9.91 18.07
N THR A 48 -1.55 10.37 17.94
CA THR A 48 -0.73 10.08 16.77
C THR A 48 -0.55 8.56 16.73
N ASN A 49 -1.29 7.89 15.85
CA ASN A 49 -1.19 6.45 15.71
C ASN A 49 0.15 6.10 15.04
N THR A 50 0.90 5.24 15.71
CA THR A 50 2.24 4.82 15.28
C THR A 50 2.18 3.48 14.53
N LEU A 51 3.25 3.14 13.83
CA LEU A 51 3.40 1.83 13.20
C LEU A 51 3.12 0.67 14.17
N SER A 52 3.68 0.73 15.38
CA SER A 52 3.47 -0.30 16.42
C SER A 52 2.01 -0.48 16.81
N THR A 53 1.21 0.60 16.77
CA THR A 53 -0.23 0.53 17.03
C THR A 53 -0.93 -0.28 15.94
N VAL A 54 -0.58 -0.05 14.67
CA VAL A 54 -1.12 -0.80 13.52
C VAL A 54 -0.68 -2.26 13.52
N LEU A 55 0.58 -2.54 13.89
CA LEU A 55 1.09 -3.91 13.99
C LEU A 55 0.38 -4.72 15.09
N THR A 56 -0.07 -4.05 16.16
CA THR A 56 -0.82 -4.67 17.25
C THR A 56 -2.29 -4.85 16.91
N ASP A 57 -2.91 -3.83 16.30
CA ASP A 57 -4.31 -3.85 15.88
C ASP A 57 -4.44 -3.18 14.51
N VAL A 58 -4.64 -4.00 13.47
CA VAL A 58 -4.76 -3.54 12.08
C VAL A 58 -5.92 -2.56 11.89
N LYS A 59 -6.96 -2.57 12.74
CA LYS A 59 -8.10 -1.64 12.65
C LYS A 59 -7.69 -0.18 12.85
N THR A 60 -6.60 0.04 13.57
CA THR A 60 -6.03 1.38 13.79
C THR A 60 -5.39 1.97 12.54
N LEU A 61 -5.21 1.18 11.46
CA LEU A 61 -4.79 1.68 10.15
C LEU A 61 -5.66 2.83 9.66
N SER A 62 -6.98 2.73 9.87
CA SER A 62 -7.96 3.76 9.48
C SER A 62 -7.74 5.13 10.13
N GLN A 63 -6.91 5.18 11.17
CA GLN A 63 -6.62 6.37 11.95
C GLN A 63 -5.23 6.95 11.65
N LEU A 64 -4.48 6.37 10.71
CA LEU A 64 -3.25 7.00 10.21
C LEU A 64 -3.62 8.22 9.36
N GLU A 65 -2.87 9.30 9.58
CA GLU A 65 -3.03 10.52 8.81
C GLU A 65 -2.48 10.38 7.38
N GLY A 66 -3.05 11.17 6.46
CA GLY A 66 -2.67 11.19 5.05
C GLY A 66 -3.85 10.84 4.13
N GLN A 67 -3.68 11.10 2.83
CA GLN A 67 -4.73 10.86 1.83
C GLN A 67 -5.00 9.34 1.63
N ASN A 68 -4.01 8.50 1.89
CA ASN A 68 -4.13 7.04 1.84
C ASN A 68 -3.39 6.40 3.02
N PRO A 69 -4.12 5.88 4.03
CA PRO A 69 -3.51 5.25 5.20
C PRO A 69 -2.63 4.03 4.88
N ILE A 70 -2.92 3.30 3.79
CA ILE A 70 -2.09 2.16 3.35
C ILE A 70 -0.71 2.66 2.89
N VAL A 71 -0.66 3.78 2.16
CA VAL A 71 0.60 4.42 1.74
C VAL A 71 1.36 4.97 2.94
N ALA A 72 0.66 5.58 3.90
CA ALA A 72 1.26 6.05 5.14
C ALA A 72 1.93 4.89 5.90
N PHE A 73 1.24 3.74 6.04
CA PHE A 73 1.82 2.52 6.60
C PHE A 73 3.05 2.07 5.83
N GLN A 74 2.99 1.98 4.50
CA GLN A 74 4.11 1.52 3.66
C GLN A 74 5.36 2.39 3.84
N ASN A 75 5.20 3.69 3.99
CA ASN A 75 6.33 4.60 4.20
C ASN A 75 7.02 4.33 5.55
N MET A 76 6.25 4.10 6.62
CA MET A 76 6.82 3.71 7.92
C MET A 76 7.44 2.30 7.84
N ALA A 77 6.72 1.35 7.25
CA ALA A 77 7.15 -0.05 7.14
C ALA A 77 8.45 -0.23 6.35
N LYS A 78 8.68 0.56 5.28
CA LYS A 78 9.94 0.52 4.53
C LYS A 78 11.16 0.94 5.36
N LEU A 79 10.96 1.76 6.38
CA LEU A 79 12.04 2.25 7.25
C LEU A 79 12.25 1.35 8.47
N GLU A 80 11.18 0.74 8.98
CA GLU A 80 11.18 0.06 10.27
C GLU A 80 11.09 -1.47 10.18
N ALA A 81 10.70 -2.03 9.03
CA ALA A 81 10.67 -3.48 8.86
C ALA A 81 12.06 -4.08 8.90
N GLN A 82 12.20 -5.18 9.62
CA GLN A 82 13.45 -5.93 9.69
C GLN A 82 13.71 -6.71 8.40
N LYS A 83 12.64 -7.06 7.69
CA LYS A 83 12.73 -7.69 6.38
C LYS A 83 11.55 -7.27 5.51
N VAL A 84 11.86 -7.00 4.24
CA VAL A 84 10.90 -6.65 3.20
C VAL A 84 11.07 -7.63 2.06
N ILE A 85 9.98 -8.26 1.63
CA ILE A 85 9.98 -9.29 0.59
C ILE A 85 8.94 -8.93 -0.46
N SER A 86 9.34 -8.81 -1.72
CA SER A 86 8.38 -8.75 -2.83
C SER A 86 7.86 -10.18 -3.09
N ILE A 87 6.54 -10.33 -3.04
CA ILE A 87 5.84 -11.61 -3.07
C ILE A 87 5.37 -11.93 -4.49
N SER A 88 5.63 -13.16 -4.89
CA SER A 88 5.27 -13.73 -6.20
C SER A 88 4.81 -15.17 -6.02
N ASN A 89 4.26 -15.79 -7.07
CA ASN A 89 3.85 -17.19 -7.03
C ASN A 89 5.05 -18.11 -6.74
N GLU A 90 6.21 -17.75 -7.27
CA GLU A 90 7.44 -18.52 -7.19
C GLU A 90 8.03 -18.54 -5.76
N ASN A 91 7.81 -17.47 -4.97
CA ASN A 91 8.48 -17.31 -3.68
C ASN A 91 7.56 -17.31 -2.45
N ILE A 92 6.22 -17.29 -2.63
CA ILE A 92 5.27 -17.14 -1.52
C ILE A 92 5.48 -18.17 -0.40
N ASN A 93 5.76 -19.44 -0.75
CA ASN A 93 6.01 -20.50 0.25
C ASN A 93 7.21 -20.15 1.14
N SER A 94 8.36 -19.82 0.53
CA SER A 94 9.57 -19.44 1.27
C SER A 94 9.41 -18.14 2.06
N ALA A 95 8.60 -17.21 1.57
CA ALA A 95 8.29 -15.96 2.26
C ALA A 95 7.42 -16.20 3.50
N LEU A 96 6.40 -17.05 3.40
CA LEU A 96 5.57 -17.46 4.53
C LEU A 96 6.37 -18.27 5.56
N ASP A 97 7.30 -19.14 5.12
CA ASP A 97 8.20 -19.84 6.03
C ASP A 97 9.14 -18.88 6.76
N THR A 98 9.68 -17.88 6.05
CA THR A 98 10.46 -16.80 6.67
C THR A 98 9.63 -16.05 7.72
N ALA A 99 8.37 -15.73 7.40
CA ALA A 99 7.49 -14.97 8.27
C ALA A 99 7.25 -15.63 9.64
N LYS A 100 7.37 -16.97 9.74
CA LYS A 100 7.25 -17.71 11.01
C LYS A 100 8.31 -17.32 12.06
N GLN A 101 9.38 -16.67 11.64
CA GLN A 101 10.47 -16.20 12.51
C GLN A 101 10.24 -14.79 13.07
N TYR A 102 9.11 -14.17 12.75
CA TYR A 102 8.79 -12.78 13.10
C TYR A 102 7.47 -12.70 13.85
N LYS A 103 7.33 -11.71 14.72
CA LYS A 103 6.09 -11.51 15.51
C LYS A 103 4.95 -10.92 14.68
N HIS A 104 5.26 -10.06 13.72
CA HIS A 104 4.26 -9.42 12.88
C HIS A 104 4.59 -9.63 11.41
N CYS A 105 3.58 -10.01 10.64
CA CYS A 105 3.63 -10.17 9.20
C CYS A 105 2.50 -9.35 8.56
N VAL A 106 2.87 -8.37 7.74
CA VAL A 106 1.91 -7.54 7.01
C VAL A 106 2.19 -7.62 5.52
N ILE A 107 1.18 -7.88 4.71
CA ILE A 107 1.27 -7.88 3.24
C ILE A 107 0.46 -6.71 2.70
N THR A 108 1.05 -5.94 1.80
CA THR A 108 0.34 -4.91 1.02
C THR A 108 0.27 -5.31 -0.44
N THR A 109 -0.83 -4.98 -1.12
CA THR A 109 -0.96 -5.06 -2.58
C THR A 109 -1.16 -3.65 -3.12
N ALA A 110 -0.21 -3.20 -3.94
CA ALA A 110 -0.11 -1.82 -4.40
C ALA A 110 -0.38 -0.84 -3.26
N ASP A 111 -1.21 0.18 -3.47
CA ASP A 111 -1.61 1.16 -2.45
C ASP A 111 -3.04 0.95 -1.93
N HIS A 112 -3.69 -0.17 -2.28
CA HIS A 112 -5.12 -0.35 -2.06
C HIS A 112 -5.47 -1.54 -1.17
N THR A 113 -4.54 -2.43 -0.85
CA THR A 113 -4.82 -3.54 0.08
C THR A 113 -3.72 -3.66 1.11
N LEU A 114 -4.09 -3.90 2.36
CA LEU A 114 -3.19 -4.26 3.45
C LEU A 114 -3.83 -5.38 4.26
N VAL A 115 -3.08 -6.43 4.56
CA VAL A 115 -3.49 -7.50 5.47
C VAL A 115 -2.43 -7.78 6.52
N SER A 116 -2.86 -7.98 7.75
CA SER A 116 -2.07 -8.47 8.87
C SER A 116 -2.35 -9.96 9.09
N ILE A 117 -1.30 -10.74 9.27
CA ILE A 117 -1.36 -12.17 9.55
C ILE A 117 -0.83 -12.40 10.96
N THR A 118 -1.69 -12.89 11.85
CA THR A 118 -1.35 -13.16 13.25
C THR A 118 -1.05 -14.63 13.52
N ASP A 119 -1.54 -15.53 12.67
CA ASP A 119 -1.32 -16.97 12.77
C ASP A 119 -1.06 -17.56 11.38
N LEU A 120 0.18 -17.98 11.14
CA LEU A 120 0.60 -18.61 9.89
C LEU A 120 0.21 -20.10 9.80
N THR A 121 -0.29 -20.70 10.89
CA THR A 121 -0.69 -22.11 10.94
C THR A 121 -2.15 -22.32 10.56
N ASN A 122 -3.02 -21.33 10.83
CA ASN A 122 -4.38 -21.31 10.33
C ASN A 122 -4.39 -20.90 8.85
N CYS A 123 -4.22 -21.88 7.95
CA CYS A 123 -4.11 -21.63 6.52
C CYS A 123 -4.97 -22.58 5.67
N LYS A 124 -5.28 -22.15 4.44
CA LYS A 124 -6.00 -22.93 3.45
C LYS A 124 -5.18 -23.08 2.17
N PRO A 125 -5.13 -24.27 1.55
CA PRO A 125 -4.48 -24.44 0.25
C PRO A 125 -5.09 -23.54 -0.83
N SER A 126 -4.24 -22.85 -1.58
CA SER A 126 -4.62 -22.05 -2.73
C SER A 126 -3.96 -22.60 -4.00
N GLY A 127 -4.77 -23.07 -4.95
CA GLY A 127 -4.27 -23.56 -6.23
C GLY A 127 -3.58 -22.47 -7.05
N SER A 128 -4.11 -21.24 -7.02
CA SER A 128 -3.53 -20.12 -7.76
C SER A 128 -2.17 -19.69 -7.22
N TRP A 129 -2.01 -19.65 -5.89
CA TRP A 129 -0.75 -19.28 -5.24
C TRP A 129 0.22 -20.45 -5.04
N GLY A 130 -0.22 -21.69 -5.27
CA GLY A 130 0.60 -22.89 -5.01
C GLY A 130 1.07 -23.01 -3.55
N ALA A 131 0.33 -22.45 -2.59
CA ALA A 131 0.75 -22.33 -1.20
C ALA A 131 -0.43 -22.47 -0.23
N CYS A 132 -0.12 -22.76 1.04
CA CYS A 132 -1.11 -22.66 2.12
C CYS A 132 -1.21 -21.20 2.57
N MET A 133 -2.31 -20.55 2.24
CA MET A 133 -2.50 -19.12 2.45
C MET A 133 -3.14 -18.90 3.83
N PRO A 134 -2.50 -18.12 4.73
CA PRO A 134 -2.97 -17.97 6.09
C PRO A 134 -4.24 -17.12 6.18
N PHE A 135 -5.01 -17.29 7.24
CA PHE A 135 -6.09 -16.38 7.60
C PHE A 135 -5.52 -15.01 7.97
N ALA A 136 -6.18 -13.95 7.51
CA ALA A 136 -5.70 -12.60 7.68
C ALA A 136 -6.85 -11.62 7.91
N SER A 137 -6.52 -10.48 8.51
CA SER A 137 -7.42 -9.35 8.69
C SER A 137 -6.81 -8.09 8.12
N GLY A 138 -7.62 -7.18 7.59
CA GLY A 138 -7.08 -5.99 6.97
C GLY A 138 -8.10 -5.14 6.24
N TYR A 139 -7.63 -4.37 5.26
CA TYR A 139 -8.45 -3.43 4.52
C TYR A 139 -8.22 -3.50 3.02
N ILE A 140 -9.30 -3.26 2.28
CA ILE A 140 -9.27 -2.94 0.85
C ILE A 140 -9.82 -1.53 0.66
N LYS A 141 -9.06 -0.65 0.00
CA LYS A 141 -9.47 0.71 -0.34
C LYS A 141 -10.28 0.72 -1.64
N LYS A 142 -11.55 1.07 -1.55
CA LYS A 142 -12.47 1.26 -2.70
C LYS A 142 -13.17 2.61 -2.58
N GLY A 143 -12.37 3.67 -2.51
CA GLY A 143 -12.78 4.98 -1.96
C GLY A 143 -12.44 5.00 -0.48
N ASP A 144 -13.35 4.46 0.33
CA ASP A 144 -13.13 4.22 1.76
C ASP A 144 -12.35 2.92 2.02
N LEU A 145 -11.80 2.80 3.24
CA LEU A 145 -11.20 1.56 3.72
C LEU A 145 -12.28 0.59 4.18
N ILE A 146 -12.38 -0.55 3.51
CA ILE A 146 -13.33 -1.61 3.83
C ILE A 146 -12.60 -2.73 4.56
N TYR A 147 -12.96 -2.95 5.83
CA TYR A 147 -12.38 -4.02 6.64
C TYR A 147 -12.75 -5.39 6.08
N GLN A 148 -11.82 -6.34 6.11
CA GLN A 148 -11.97 -7.71 5.62
C GLN A 148 -11.29 -8.69 6.58
N GLU A 149 -11.89 -9.86 6.74
CA GLU A 149 -11.31 -11.02 7.44
C GLU A 149 -11.58 -12.27 6.60
N ASP A 150 -10.52 -12.88 6.08
CA ASP A 150 -10.60 -14.07 5.23
C ASP A 150 -9.19 -14.67 5.06
N TYR A 151 -9.08 -15.80 4.37
CA TYR A 151 -7.80 -16.28 3.88
C TYR A 151 -7.13 -15.26 2.97
N CYS A 152 -5.85 -15.02 3.21
CA CYS A 152 -5.07 -13.93 2.65
C CYS A 152 -5.22 -13.80 1.11
N ASN A 153 -5.22 -14.93 0.38
CA ASN A 153 -5.40 -14.93 -1.07
C ASN A 153 -6.74 -14.37 -1.56
N ASN A 154 -7.80 -14.42 -0.75
CA ASN A 154 -9.09 -13.84 -1.11
C ASN A 154 -9.06 -12.30 -0.99
N ILE A 155 -8.15 -11.75 -0.17
CA ILE A 155 -8.02 -10.31 0.07
C ILE A 155 -6.94 -9.70 -0.84
N ILE A 156 -5.77 -10.35 -0.97
CA ILE A 156 -4.65 -9.87 -1.82
C ILE A 156 -4.79 -10.24 -3.30
N GLY A 157 -5.84 -11.01 -3.64
CA GLY A 157 -6.16 -11.44 -4.98
C GLY A 157 -5.30 -12.58 -5.51
N LEU A 158 -5.37 -12.80 -6.82
CA LEU A 158 -4.60 -13.81 -7.54
C LEU A 158 -3.15 -13.32 -7.79
N PRO A 159 -2.18 -14.23 -7.95
CA PRO A 159 -0.87 -13.83 -8.44
C PRO A 159 -1.00 -13.21 -9.84
N ASP A 160 -0.52 -11.98 -9.98
CA ASP A 160 -0.54 -11.19 -11.21
C ASP A 160 0.64 -10.20 -11.21
N SER A 161 0.63 -9.21 -12.10
CA SER A 161 1.69 -8.19 -12.20
C SER A 161 1.63 -7.11 -11.11
N GLN A 162 0.66 -7.16 -10.19
CA GLN A 162 0.59 -6.19 -9.11
C GLN A 162 1.69 -6.43 -8.07
N ASN A 163 2.28 -5.33 -7.59
CA ASN A 163 3.28 -5.40 -6.55
C ASN A 163 2.64 -5.81 -5.23
N ARG A 164 3.05 -6.98 -4.71
CA ARG A 164 2.73 -7.44 -3.37
C ARG A 164 4.01 -7.42 -2.55
N THR A 165 3.96 -6.74 -1.41
CA THR A 165 5.13 -6.60 -0.53
C THR A 165 4.77 -7.06 0.87
N MET A 166 5.53 -8.02 1.39
CA MET A 166 5.49 -8.50 2.76
C MET A 166 6.52 -7.74 3.60
N TYR A 167 6.07 -7.23 4.75
CA TYR A 167 6.88 -6.55 5.76
C TYR A 167 6.86 -7.38 7.05
N LEU A 168 8.04 -7.62 7.62
CA LEU A 168 8.23 -8.48 8.78
C LEU A 168 8.87 -7.70 9.94
N PHE A 169 8.33 -7.87 11.15
CA PHE A 169 8.73 -7.11 12.35
C PHE A 169 8.82 -8.01 13.60
N ASN A 170 9.65 -7.61 14.57
CA ASN A 170 9.76 -8.21 15.91
C ASN A 170 9.50 -7.19 17.01
#